data_AF-A0A6N9VCG6-F1
#
_entry.id   AF-A0A6N9VCG6-F1
#
_cell.length_a   1.000
_cell.length_b   1.000
_cell.length_c   1.000
_cell.angle_alpha   90.00
_cell.angle_beta   90.00
_cell.angle_gamma   90.00
#
_symmetry.space_group_name_H-M   'P 1'
#
loop_
_entity.id
_entity.type
_entity.pdbx_description
1 polymer ?
#
loop_
_entity_poly.entity_id
_entity_poly.type
_entity_poly.pdbx_seq_one_letter_code
_entity_poly.pdbx_strand_id
1 'polypeptide(L)'
;YELQMDKLAGALGMDPVRLRQINAVREGASLHTGQVLDSPAPVAELLERLARMPLPPEDTTTPRDVRTLPGGLSNTSHGEGVVRGVGYSVII
;
A
#
# COMPACT_ATOMS: atom_id res chain seq x y z
N TYR A 1 4.64 3.77 13.01
CA TYR A 1 3.41 2.97 13.16
C TYR A 1 3.36 1.85 12.10
N GLU A 2 3.47 2.17 10.82
CA GLU A 2 3.33 1.16 9.74
C GLU A 2 4.35 0.02 9.77
N LEU A 3 5.64 0.31 10.02
CA LEU A 3 6.66 -0.74 10.13
C LEU A 3 6.37 -1.75 11.26
N GLN A 4 5.72 -1.31 12.35
CA GLN A 4 5.33 -2.21 13.44
C GLN A 4 4.15 -3.11 13.02
N MET A 5 3.20 -2.57 12.26
CA MET A 5 2.10 -3.35 11.70
C MET A 5 2.60 -4.40 10.70
N ASP A 6 3.59 -4.07 9.86
CA ASP A 6 4.18 -5.05 8.93
C ASP A 6 4.94 -6.15 9.67
N LYS A 7 5.68 -5.80 10.73
CA LYS A 7 6.34 -6.79 11.60
C LYS A 7 5.33 -7.69 12.30
N LEU A 8 4.23 -7.13 12.79
CA LEU A 8 3.15 -7.89 13.42
C LEU A 8 2.47 -8.82 12.42
N ALA A 9 2.18 -8.34 11.21
CA ALA A 9 1.63 -9.15 10.13
C ALA A 9 2.56 -10.33 9.80
N GLY A 10 3.87 -10.06 9.66
CA GLY A 10 4.88 -11.10 9.44
C GLY A 10 4.95 -12.12 10.58
N ALA A 11 4.91 -11.67 11.84
CA ALA A 11 4.91 -12.55 13.01
C ALA A 11 3.63 -13.42 13.10
N LEU A 12 2.50 -12.89 12.64
CA LEU A 12 1.21 -13.59 12.61
C LEU A 12 0.97 -14.40 11.33
N GLY A 13 1.88 -14.35 10.34
CA GLY A 13 1.68 -14.96 9.03
C GLY A 13 0.47 -14.39 8.27
N MET A 14 0.09 -13.14 8.56
CA MET A 14 -1.09 -12.49 8.01
C MET A 14 -0.70 -11.53 6.89
N ASP A 15 -1.58 -11.37 5.91
CA ASP A 15 -1.44 -10.29 4.93
C ASP A 15 -1.43 -8.91 5.62
N PRO A 16 -0.44 -8.03 5.34
CA PRO A 16 -0.33 -6.74 6.01
C PRO A 16 -1.50 -5.80 5.74
N VAL A 17 -2.16 -5.89 4.57
CA VAL A 17 -3.36 -5.09 4.26
C VAL A 17 -4.54 -5.62 5.08
N ARG A 18 -4.69 -6.94 5.18
CA ARG A 18 -5.72 -7.57 5.99
C ARG A 18 -5.59 -7.20 7.47
N LEU A 19 -4.37 -7.20 8.01
CA LEU A 19 -4.14 -6.79 9.40
C LEU A 19 -4.54 -5.31 9.61
N ARG A 20 -4.23 -4.43 8.66
CA ARG A 20 -4.63 -3.01 8.71
C ARG A 20 -6.15 -2.85 8.64
N GLN A 21 -6.85 -3.62 7.81
CA GLN A 21 -8.31 -3.60 7.74
C GLN A 21 -8.97 -3.99 9.06
N ILE A 22 -8.44 -5.01 9.75
CA ILE A 22 -8.97 -5.46 11.04
C ILE A 22 -8.77 -4.39 12.13
N ASN A 23 -7.65 -3.68 12.10
CA ASN A 23 -7.29 -2.66 13.08
C ASN A 23 -7.70 -1.24 12.67
N ALA A 24 -8.45 -1.11 11.57
CA ALA A 24 -8.90 0.18 11.06
C ALA A 24 -9.86 0.84 12.05
N VAL A 25 -9.66 2.14 12.29
CA VAL A 25 -10.63 2.95 13.01
C VAL A 25 -11.92 3.04 12.20
N ARG A 26 -13.05 3.10 12.91
CA ARG A 26 -14.40 3.24 12.34
C ARG A 26 -15.14 4.34 13.07
N GLU A 27 -16.20 4.85 12.44
CA GLU A 27 -17.14 5.75 13.10
C GLU A 27 -17.67 5.12 14.41
N GLY A 28 -17.77 5.93 15.46
CA GLY A 28 -18.13 5.51 16.81
C GLY A 28 -16.99 4.87 17.61
N ALA A 29 -15.79 4.72 17.06
CA ALA A 29 -14.64 4.21 17.81
C ALA A 29 -14.17 5.22 18.86
N SER A 30 -13.79 4.72 20.04
CA SER A 30 -13.07 5.51 21.04
C SER A 30 -11.59 5.47 20.73
N LEU A 31 -11.01 6.64 20.53
CA LEU A 31 -9.58 6.82 20.30
C LEU A 31 -8.80 6.63 21.61
N HIS A 32 -7.48 6.48 21.52
CA HIS A 32 -6.61 6.35 22.70
C HIS A 32 -6.66 7.56 23.65
N THR A 33 -7.23 8.69 23.21
CA THR A 33 -7.49 9.89 24.03
C THR A 33 -8.83 9.85 24.77
N GLY A 34 -9.68 8.85 24.51
CA GLY A 34 -11.07 8.78 24.97
C GLY A 34 -12.06 9.52 24.07
N GLN A 35 -11.60 10.28 23.06
CA GLN A 35 -12.46 10.93 22.09
C GLN A 35 -13.24 9.89 21.27
N VAL A 36 -14.54 10.08 21.12
CA VAL A 36 -15.36 9.29 20.20
C VAL A 36 -15.28 9.91 18.81
N LEU A 37 -14.98 9.09 17.81
CA LEU A 37 -15.00 9.52 16.42
C LEU A 37 -16.45 9.61 15.93
N ASP A 38 -16.97 10.81 15.75
CA ASP A 38 -18.36 11.08 15.34
C ASP A 38 -18.51 11.34 13.82
N SER A 39 -17.42 11.15 13.07
CA SER A 39 -17.36 11.35 11.64
C SER A 39 -17.05 10.02 10.91
N PRO A 40 -17.50 9.86 9.65
CA PRO A 40 -17.23 8.64 8.89
C PRO A 40 -15.73 8.36 8.72
N ALA A 41 -15.30 7.14 9.03
CA ALA A 41 -13.93 6.69 8.79
C ALA A 41 -13.91 5.33 8.06
N PRO A 42 -14.17 5.31 6.74
CA PRO A 42 -14.29 4.07 5.95
C PRO A 42 -12.93 3.49 5.52
N VAL A 43 -11.97 3.41 6.46
CA VAL A 43 -10.58 3.06 6.16
C VAL A 43 -10.46 1.62 5.65
N ALA A 44 -11.16 0.69 6.30
CA ALA A 44 -11.12 -0.72 5.92
C ALA A 44 -11.69 -0.93 4.51
N GLU A 45 -12.80 -0.26 4.21
CA GLU A 45 -13.49 -0.32 2.92
C GLU A 45 -12.64 0.29 1.81
N LEU A 46 -11.97 1.43 2.08
CA LEU A 46 -11.06 2.05 1.12
C LEU A 46 -9.85 1.17 0.85
N LEU A 47 -9.25 0.57 1.88
CA LEU A 47 -8.15 -0.39 1.70
C LEU A 47 -8.59 -1.61 0.90
N GLU A 48 -9.78 -2.14 1.15
CA GLU A 48 -10.32 -3.28 0.40
C GLU A 48 -10.57 -2.94 -1.07
N ARG A 49 -11.08 -1.73 -1.36
CA ARG A 49 -11.27 -1.25 -2.73
C ARG A 49 -9.93 -1.12 -3.45
N LEU A 50 -8.93 -0.51 -2.81
CA LEU A 50 -7.59 -0.37 -3.38
C LEU A 50 -6.91 -1.73 -3.62
N ALA A 51 -7.05 -2.68 -2.68
CA ALA A 51 -6.49 -4.02 -2.82
C ALA A 51 -7.09 -4.80 -4.01
N ARG A 52 -8.35 -4.49 -4.37
CA ARG A 52 -9.04 -5.11 -5.52
C ARG A 52 -8.82 -4.37 -6.85
N MET A 53 -8.21 -3.18 -6.84
CA MET A 53 -7.97 -2.47 -8.09
C MET A 53 -6.96 -3.24 -8.96
N PRO A 54 -7.25 -3.44 -10.26
CA PRO A 54 -6.30 -4.07 -11.15
C PRO A 54 -5.04 -3.22 -11.26
N LEU A 55 -3.88 -3.87 -11.22
CA LEU A 55 -2.62 -3.19 -11.44
C LEU A 55 -2.51 -2.74 -12.90
N PRO A 56 -1.83 -1.60 -13.19
CA PRO A 56 -1.52 -1.22 -14.56
C PRO A 56 -0.75 -2.33 -15.27
N PRO A 57 -0.99 -2.54 -16.59
CA PRO A 57 -0.31 -3.58 -17.34
C PRO A 57 1.21 -3.47 -17.19
N GLU A 58 1.90 -4.62 -17.22
CA GLU A 58 3.35 -4.65 -17.19
C GLU A 58 3.92 -4.33 -18.57
N ASP A 59 4.98 -3.52 -18.62
CA ASP A 59 5.76 -3.37 -19.83
C ASP A 59 6.69 -4.59 -19.97
N THR A 60 6.27 -5.52 -20.84
CA THR A 60 6.98 -6.76 -21.17
C THR A 60 7.84 -6.61 -22.42
N THR A 61 7.98 -5.42 -22.99
CA THR A 61 8.81 -5.21 -24.18
C THR A 61 10.28 -5.49 -23.84
N THR A 62 10.97 -6.21 -24.73
CA THR A 62 12.38 -6.55 -24.58
C THR A 62 13.13 -6.16 -25.85
N PRO A 63 14.19 -5.32 -25.78
CA PRO A 63 14.67 -4.63 -24.59
C PRO A 63 13.67 -3.57 -24.10
N ARG A 64 13.55 -3.39 -22.77
CA ARG A 64 12.70 -2.33 -22.20
C ARG A 64 13.19 -0.97 -22.67
N ASP A 65 12.26 -0.07 -22.98
CA ASP A 65 12.59 1.30 -23.34
C ASP A 65 13.16 2.02 -22.10
N VAL A 66 14.42 2.46 -22.18
CA VAL A 66 15.09 3.20 -21.09
C VAL A 66 14.35 4.49 -20.69
N ARG A 67 13.51 5.05 -21.56
CA ARG A 67 12.66 6.22 -21.26
C ARG A 67 11.50 5.88 -20.32
N THR A 68 11.11 4.62 -20.21
CA THR A 68 10.05 4.14 -19.31
C THR A 68 10.59 3.69 -17.96
N LEU A 69 11.93 3.64 -17.80
CA LEU A 69 12.60 3.22 -16.58
C LEU A 69 12.96 4.41 -15.67
N PRO A 70 12.91 4.23 -14.34
CA PRO A 70 13.41 5.23 -13.40
C PRO A 70 14.93 5.38 -13.51
N GLY A 71 15.45 6.58 -13.25
CA GLY A 71 16.90 6.87 -13.29
C GLY A 71 17.39 7.67 -14.50
N GLY A 72 16.50 7.94 -15.47
CA GLY A 72 16.80 8.79 -16.64
C GLY A 72 17.69 8.13 -17.69
N LEU A 73 17.99 8.87 -18.77
CA LEU A 73 18.74 8.36 -19.93
C LEU A 73 20.26 8.33 -19.75
N SER A 74 20.77 8.69 -18.57
CA SER A 74 22.22 8.80 -18.29
C SER A 74 22.89 7.46 -17.94
N ASN A 75 22.38 6.34 -18.46
CA ASN A 75 22.95 5.00 -18.30
C ASN A 75 23.05 4.48 -16.84
N THR A 76 22.24 5.04 -15.93
CA THR A 76 22.25 4.69 -14.49
C THR A 76 21.46 3.41 -14.18
N SER A 77 20.55 2.99 -15.07
CA SER A 77 19.73 1.78 -14.92
C SER A 77 19.36 1.23 -16.30
N HIS A 78 19.52 -0.08 -16.51
CA HIS A 78 19.08 -0.79 -17.73
C HIS A 78 17.87 -1.69 -17.46
N GLY A 79 17.27 -1.58 -16.27
CA GLY A 79 16.10 -2.34 -15.87
C GLY A 79 16.40 -3.66 -15.15
N GLU A 80 17.66 -4.09 -15.08
CA GLU A 80 18.12 -5.34 -14.46
C GLU A 80 17.80 -5.43 -12.95
N GLY A 81 17.73 -4.27 -12.28
CA GLY A 81 17.35 -4.16 -10.87
C GLY A 81 15.97 -3.53 -10.64
N VAL A 82 15.19 -3.29 -11.69
CA VAL A 82 13.91 -2.56 -11.58
C VAL A 82 12.76 -3.53 -11.48
N VAL A 83 12.15 -3.56 -10.29
CA VAL A 83 10.94 -4.33 -9.99
C VAL A 83 9.77 -3.39 -9.66
N ARG A 84 8.55 -3.84 -9.94
CA ARG A 84 7.34 -3.12 -9.57
C ARG A 84 7.16 -3.17 -8.05
N GLY A 85 7.08 -2.00 -7.41
CA GLY A 85 6.60 -1.86 -6.03
C GLY A 85 5.09 -1.57 -6.01
N VAL A 86 4.40 -2.06 -4.99
CA VAL A 86 2.98 -1.75 -4.72
C VAL A 86 2.87 -1.21 -3.30
N GLY A 87 2.19 -0.08 -3.14
CA GLY A 87 1.94 0.55 -1.84
C GLY A 87 0.48 1.00 -1.72
N TYR A 88 -0.03 1.05 -0.50
CA TYR A 88 -1.39 1.46 -0.18
C TYR A 88 -1.37 2.75 0.64
N SER A 89 -2.24 3.70 0.32
CA SER A 89 -2.40 4.93 1.10
C SER A 89 -3.87 5.32 1.13
N VAL A 90 -4.34 5.71 2.31
CA VAL A 90 -5.70 6.21 2.56
C VAL A 90 -5.58 7.42 3.48
N ILE A 91 -6.33 8.47 3.18
CA ILE A 91 -6.40 9.70 3.97
C ILE A 91 -7.82 9.81 4.54
N ILE A 92 -7.93 10.15 5.82
CA ILE A 92 -9.18 10.37 6.57
C ILE A 92 -9.18 11.82 7.02
#